data_AF-A0A1H1Z568-F1
#
_entry.id   AF-A0A1H1Z568-F1
#
_cell.length_a   1.000
_cell.length_b   1.000
_cell.length_c   1.000
_cell.angle_alpha   90.00
_cell.angle_beta   90.00
_cell.angle_gamma   90.00
#
_symmetry.space_group_name_H-M   'P 1'
#
loop_
_entity.id
_entity.type
_entity.pdbx_description
1 polymer ?
#
loop_
_entity_poly.entity_id
_entity_poly.type
_entity_poly.pdbx_seq_one_letter_code
_entity_poly.pdbx_strand_id
1 'polypeptide(L)'
;MENTKAQNRLAGRSPLDVTIIWLLIGTALLITWLSFTYRTTWSAHWPDYSHMVTSLPEPSAWLRWIIGDISEVAFYKHEFASIGLLAGAYLAYWANRTGKAWQGFAISYGSGLWPWLVTSSLLGLLLSNLLWGWTVTATSWQPIFAAFVSLPAAMVLIFGGGWKVAINGAIMGAVFVTPLCLLIVNYVCNPLGLPVVIGNVMGMAVASVGAFLLCRYVPGLVKSDWSATPATAAPSPVVAKTPDYGVVWTLRRVLADFSEAPFFGNEWASLGLIAGALLAFTLNPTSPVYGTGLLPQLLAAQALTSLIGVLIWRRHWMALGWYPTYVPLVSVVPAAVLTHGGSLEVIVMGALLGALIAPPLACAISKRLPSYMHGFIGNVLSMAISTLLIIPFIGLLIAQ
;
A
#
# COMPACT_ATOMS: atom_id res chain seq x y z
N MET A 1 -27.09 47.83 -12.81
CA MET A 1 -26.86 46.53 -13.48
C MET A 1 -25.48 46.05 -13.04
N GLU A 2 -25.32 45.61 -11.79
CA GLU A 2 -25.56 44.23 -11.30
C GLU A 2 -25.00 43.15 -12.22
N ASN A 3 -24.25 42.13 -11.81
CA ASN A 3 -23.50 41.81 -10.60
C ASN A 3 -22.75 40.51 -10.97
N THR A 4 -21.48 40.56 -11.39
CA THR A 4 -20.72 39.34 -11.75
C THR A 4 -19.62 39.06 -10.72
N LYS A 5 -20.01 38.92 -9.46
CA LYS A 5 -19.23 38.19 -8.46
C LYS A 5 -19.71 36.74 -8.47
N ALA A 6 -19.18 35.94 -9.39
CA ALA A 6 -19.23 34.50 -9.28
C ALA A 6 -18.49 34.12 -7.98
N GLN A 7 -19.27 33.91 -6.93
CA GLN A 7 -18.78 33.43 -5.65
C GLN A 7 -18.09 32.08 -5.87
N ASN A 8 -16.77 32.08 -5.71
CA ASN A 8 -16.02 30.94 -5.20
C ASN A 8 -16.69 30.49 -3.90
N ARG A 9 -17.68 29.59 -3.99
CA ARG A 9 -18.13 28.83 -2.83
C ARG A 9 -16.99 27.88 -2.47
N LEU A 10 -16.03 28.39 -1.69
CA LEU A 10 -15.25 27.56 -0.78
C LEU A 10 -16.27 26.68 -0.05
N ALA A 11 -16.22 25.38 -0.28
CA ALA A 11 -16.97 24.41 0.50
C ALA A 11 -16.71 24.74 1.98
N GLY A 12 -17.75 25.22 2.66
CA GLY A 12 -17.66 25.63 4.06
C GLY A 12 -17.15 24.47 4.89
N ARG A 13 -16.21 24.76 5.79
CA ARG A 13 -15.66 23.79 6.74
C ARG A 13 -16.83 23.15 7.49
N SER A 14 -17.01 21.83 7.37
CA SER A 14 -17.82 21.14 8.37
C SER A 14 -17.05 21.23 9.69
N PRO A 15 -17.63 21.76 10.78
CA PRO A 15 -16.98 21.75 12.09
C PRO A 15 -16.61 20.32 12.55
N LEU A 16 -17.25 19.29 11.98
CA LEU A 16 -16.92 17.89 12.21
C LEU A 16 -15.54 17.53 11.65
N ASP A 17 -15.20 17.97 10.43
CA ASP A 17 -13.92 17.61 9.78
C ASP A 17 -12.72 18.19 10.54
N VAL A 18 -12.85 19.43 11.03
CA VAL A 18 -11.80 20.10 11.81
C VAL A 18 -11.61 19.41 13.17
N THR A 19 -12.71 19.01 13.80
CA THR A 19 -12.68 18.27 15.07
C THR A 19 -12.00 16.91 14.91
N ILE A 20 -12.30 16.19 13.83
CA ILE A 20 -11.68 14.89 13.52
C ILE A 20 -10.16 15.03 13.35
N ILE A 21 -9.68 16.06 12.64
CA ILE A 21 -8.25 16.28 12.42
C ILE A 21 -7.52 16.59 13.73
N TRP A 22 -8.08 17.47 14.56
CA TRP A 22 -7.48 17.78 15.85
C TRP A 22 -7.49 16.61 16.82
N LEU A 23 -8.55 15.78 16.79
CA LEU A 23 -8.59 14.52 17.51
C LEU A 23 -7.46 13.60 17.03
N LEU A 24 -7.31 13.37 15.73
CA LEU A 24 -6.25 12.49 15.19
C LEU A 24 -4.85 12.97 15.60
N ILE A 25 -4.55 14.27 15.47
CA ILE A 25 -3.24 14.83 15.85
C ILE A 25 -3.04 14.73 17.37
N GLY A 26 -4.04 15.12 18.16
CA GLY A 26 -3.98 15.07 19.62
C GLY A 26 -3.79 13.64 20.14
N THR A 27 -4.52 12.69 19.59
CA THR A 27 -4.41 11.27 19.92
C THR A 27 -3.05 10.72 19.51
N ALA A 28 -2.53 11.04 18.32
CA ALA A 28 -1.21 10.59 17.89
C ALA A 28 -0.08 11.14 18.77
N LEU A 29 -0.12 12.43 19.12
CA LEU A 29 0.87 13.04 20.01
C LEU A 29 0.78 12.48 21.43
N LEU A 30 -0.43 12.30 21.95
CA LEU A 30 -0.67 11.70 23.26
C LEU A 30 -0.15 10.27 23.32
N ILE A 31 -0.48 9.43 22.33
CA ILE A 31 -0.01 8.05 22.24
C ILE A 31 1.52 8.02 22.16
N THR A 32 2.13 8.86 21.32
CA THR A 32 3.59 8.93 21.19
C THR A 32 4.24 9.31 22.52
N TRP A 33 3.76 10.37 23.17
CA TRP A 33 4.29 10.83 24.45
C TRP A 33 4.15 9.77 25.54
N LEU A 34 2.97 9.14 25.66
CA LEU A 34 2.74 8.07 26.62
C LEU A 34 3.65 6.85 26.36
N SER A 35 3.87 6.49 25.09
CA SER A 35 4.73 5.37 24.70
C SER A 35 6.19 5.55 25.08
N PHE A 36 6.72 6.77 24.92
CA PHE A 36 8.09 7.07 25.33
C PHE A 36 8.22 7.21 26.85
N THR A 37 7.23 7.81 27.51
CA THR A 37 7.28 8.10 28.95
C THR A 37 7.11 6.85 29.81
N TYR A 38 6.25 5.92 29.39
CA TYR A 38 5.89 4.74 30.18
C TYR A 38 6.42 3.43 29.58
N ARG A 39 7.43 3.49 28.71
CA ARG A 39 8.01 2.32 28.02
C ARG A 39 8.36 1.15 28.94
N THR A 40 8.87 1.45 30.14
CA THR A 40 9.27 0.43 31.15
C THR A 40 8.10 -0.05 32.02
N THR A 41 7.00 0.71 32.06
CA THR A 41 5.77 0.39 32.81
C THR A 41 4.73 -0.29 31.91
N TRP A 42 4.83 -0.08 30.60
CA TRP A 42 4.01 -0.70 29.54
C TRP A 42 4.47 -2.11 29.16
N SER A 43 5.39 -2.70 29.94
CA SER A 43 5.51 -4.15 30.05
C SER A 43 4.24 -4.81 30.65
N ALA A 44 3.10 -4.12 30.68
CA ALA A 44 1.78 -4.72 30.47
C ALA A 44 1.64 -5.08 28.97
N HIS A 45 2.35 -6.15 28.60
CA HIS A 45 2.57 -6.74 27.28
C HIS A 45 1.47 -6.47 26.24
N TRP A 46 1.69 -5.53 25.30
CA TRP A 46 0.97 -5.58 24.03
C TRP A 46 1.27 -6.95 23.40
N PRO A 47 0.25 -7.75 23.01
CA PRO A 47 0.51 -9.11 22.60
C PRO A 47 1.41 -9.17 21.38
N ASP A 48 2.38 -10.08 21.40
CA ASP A 48 3.28 -10.32 20.28
C ASP A 48 2.54 -10.94 19.09
N TYR A 49 3.24 -11.06 17.97
CA TYR A 49 2.68 -11.64 16.74
C TYR A 49 2.22 -13.08 16.96
N SER A 50 2.99 -13.91 17.69
CA SER A 50 2.62 -15.30 17.97
C SER A 50 1.31 -15.40 18.75
N HIS A 51 1.12 -14.58 19.78
CA HIS A 51 -0.11 -14.52 20.55
C HIS A 51 -1.29 -14.10 19.69
N MET A 52 -1.12 -13.13 18.79
CA MET A 52 -2.19 -12.73 17.86
C MET A 52 -2.59 -13.91 16.97
N VAL A 53 -1.62 -14.68 16.45
CA VAL A 53 -1.90 -15.85 15.60
C VAL A 53 -2.57 -16.98 16.39
N THR A 54 -2.08 -17.31 17.58
CA THR A 54 -2.65 -18.40 18.39
C THR A 54 -4.06 -18.07 18.90
N SER A 55 -4.35 -16.80 19.13
CA SER A 55 -5.66 -16.32 19.59
C SER A 55 -6.60 -15.96 18.45
N LEU A 56 -6.28 -16.24 17.18
CA LEU A 56 -7.14 -15.89 16.03
C LEU A 56 -8.64 -16.24 16.15
N PRO A 57 -9.05 -17.34 16.81
CA PRO A 57 -10.47 -17.61 17.05
C PRO A 57 -11.19 -16.57 17.91
N GLU A 58 -10.45 -15.80 18.72
CA GLU A 58 -10.99 -14.73 19.54
C GLU A 58 -11.35 -13.50 18.68
N PRO A 59 -12.53 -12.90 18.85
CA PRO A 59 -12.97 -11.76 18.04
C PRO A 59 -12.00 -10.57 18.05
N SER A 60 -11.32 -10.33 19.18
CA SER A 60 -10.33 -9.26 19.33
C SER A 60 -9.08 -9.51 18.49
N ALA A 61 -8.53 -10.72 18.51
CA ALA A 61 -7.36 -11.10 17.72
C ALA A 61 -7.71 -11.16 16.23
N TRP A 62 -8.89 -11.67 15.87
CA TRP A 62 -9.39 -11.65 14.50
C TRP A 62 -9.54 -10.21 13.96
N LEU A 63 -10.09 -9.29 14.75
CA LEU A 63 -10.19 -7.88 14.35
C LEU A 63 -8.80 -7.26 14.17
N ARG A 64 -7.87 -7.51 15.10
CA ARG A 64 -6.47 -7.05 14.98
C ARG A 64 -5.80 -7.62 13.73
N TRP A 65 -6.04 -8.88 13.41
CA TRP A 65 -5.53 -9.53 12.21
C TRP A 65 -5.98 -8.83 10.93
N ILE A 66 -7.29 -8.59 10.79
CA ILE A 66 -7.88 -7.91 9.63
C ILE A 66 -7.38 -6.48 9.51
N ILE A 67 -7.37 -5.73 10.61
CA ILE A 67 -6.85 -4.36 10.58
C ILE A 67 -5.36 -4.41 10.21
N GLY A 68 -4.59 -5.35 10.76
CA GLY A 68 -3.17 -5.56 10.47
C GLY A 68 -2.86 -5.87 8.99
N ASP A 69 -3.76 -6.56 8.27
CA ASP A 69 -3.58 -6.86 6.84
C ASP A 69 -3.36 -5.60 5.99
N ILE A 70 -3.95 -4.47 6.38
CA ILE A 70 -3.86 -3.20 5.62
C ILE A 70 -2.40 -2.72 5.50
N SER A 71 -1.58 -2.91 6.53
CA SER A 71 -0.16 -2.54 6.55
C SER A 71 0.77 -3.66 6.09
N GLU A 72 0.22 -4.82 5.76
CA GLU A 72 0.99 -6.01 5.37
C GLU A 72 1.65 -5.86 4.00
N VAL A 73 1.14 -4.98 3.14
CA VAL A 73 1.81 -4.58 1.91
C VAL A 73 3.21 -3.99 2.15
N ALA A 74 3.45 -3.40 3.32
CA ALA A 74 4.76 -2.91 3.73
C ALA A 74 5.50 -3.88 4.66
N PHE A 75 4.97 -5.11 4.82
CA PHE A 75 5.51 -6.19 5.66
C PHE A 75 5.47 -5.90 7.16
N TYR A 76 4.65 -4.94 7.60
CA TYR A 76 4.54 -4.61 9.03
C TYR A 76 3.54 -5.47 9.78
N LYS A 77 2.42 -5.82 9.13
CA LYS A 77 1.33 -6.67 9.68
C LYS A 77 0.93 -6.23 11.09
N HIS A 78 0.49 -4.97 11.23
CA HIS A 78 0.13 -4.42 12.55
C HIS A 78 -0.96 -3.34 12.46
N GLU A 79 -1.91 -3.40 13.39
CA GLU A 79 -3.10 -2.54 13.45
C GLU A 79 -2.76 -1.04 13.57
N PHE A 80 -1.79 -0.67 14.40
CA PHE A 80 -1.36 0.74 14.50
C PHE A 80 -0.78 1.30 13.20
N ALA A 81 0.03 0.51 12.49
CA ALA A 81 0.55 0.92 11.18
C ALA A 81 -0.60 1.11 10.18
N SER A 82 -1.57 0.21 10.19
CA SER A 82 -2.77 0.27 9.36
C SER A 82 -3.66 1.48 9.64
N ILE A 83 -3.97 1.73 10.92
CA ILE A 83 -4.78 2.88 11.36
C ILE A 83 -4.05 4.17 11.00
N GLY A 84 -2.74 4.24 11.26
CA GLY A 84 -1.91 5.37 10.89
C GLY A 84 -1.92 5.65 9.38
N LEU A 85 -1.77 4.60 8.56
CA LEU A 85 -1.86 4.72 7.10
C LEU A 85 -3.20 5.30 6.65
N LEU A 86 -4.32 4.76 7.14
CA LEU A 86 -5.65 5.24 6.77
C LEU A 86 -5.93 6.66 7.27
N ALA A 87 -5.50 7.00 8.49
CA ALA A 87 -5.64 8.34 9.05
C ALA A 87 -4.82 9.37 8.24
N GLY A 88 -3.58 9.04 7.90
CA GLY A 88 -2.73 9.88 7.04
C GLY A 88 -3.30 10.01 5.62
N ALA A 89 -3.85 8.94 5.06
CA ALA A 89 -4.51 8.95 3.76
C ALA A 89 -5.77 9.83 3.77
N TYR A 90 -6.59 9.75 4.82
CA TYR A 90 -7.76 10.61 5.00
C TYR A 90 -7.36 12.09 5.10
N LEU A 91 -6.32 12.39 5.91
CA LEU A 91 -5.78 13.74 6.04
C LEU A 91 -5.31 14.29 4.69
N ALA A 92 -4.59 13.49 3.91
CA ALA A 92 -4.12 13.83 2.58
C ALA A 92 -5.27 14.07 1.60
N TYR A 93 -6.28 13.18 1.59
CA TYR A 93 -7.47 13.32 0.76
C TYR A 93 -8.24 14.60 1.08
N TRP A 94 -8.47 14.88 2.36
CA TRP A 94 -9.13 16.11 2.80
C TRP A 94 -8.33 17.35 2.40
N ALA A 95 -7.01 17.34 2.62
CA ALA A 95 -6.13 18.44 2.28
C ALA A 95 -6.11 18.70 0.76
N ASN A 96 -6.10 17.63 -0.05
CA ASN A 96 -6.18 17.69 -1.50
C ASN A 96 -7.51 18.31 -1.96
N ARG A 97 -8.64 17.79 -1.47
CA ARG A 97 -9.97 18.26 -1.82
C ARG A 97 -10.21 19.73 -1.43
N THR A 98 -9.57 20.19 -0.36
CA THR A 98 -9.67 21.57 0.13
C THR A 98 -8.57 22.50 -0.39
N GLY A 99 -7.76 22.05 -1.36
CA GLY A 99 -6.75 22.86 -2.02
C GLY A 99 -5.60 23.33 -1.11
N LYS A 100 -5.27 22.57 -0.06
CA LYS A 100 -4.19 22.94 0.86
C LYS A 100 -2.83 22.80 0.19
N ALA A 101 -1.96 23.80 0.37
CA ALA A 101 -0.60 23.76 -0.16
C ALA A 101 0.26 22.63 0.46
N TRP A 102 -0.06 22.19 1.67
CA TRP A 102 0.66 21.13 2.39
C TRP A 102 0.10 19.72 2.13
N GLN A 103 -0.90 19.56 1.23
CA GLN A 103 -1.61 18.28 0.98
C GLN A 103 -0.71 17.08 0.66
N GLY A 104 0.52 17.34 0.25
CA GLY A 104 1.45 16.31 -0.18
C GLY A 104 1.40 16.07 -1.69
N PHE A 105 1.86 14.90 -2.13
CA PHE A 105 1.55 14.37 -3.45
C PHE A 105 0.05 14.06 -3.55
N ALA A 106 -0.55 14.22 -4.73
CA ALA A 106 -1.99 14.00 -4.88
C ALA A 106 -2.35 12.51 -4.66
N ILE A 107 -3.22 12.25 -3.68
CA ILE A 107 -3.62 10.89 -3.32
C ILE A 107 -4.39 10.21 -4.48
N SER A 108 -4.16 8.92 -4.69
CA SER A 108 -4.81 8.15 -5.78
C SER A 108 -4.64 8.82 -7.14
N TYR A 109 -3.40 9.24 -7.43
CA TYR A 109 -3.00 9.92 -8.66
C TYR A 109 -3.75 11.24 -8.91
N GLY A 110 -4.34 11.83 -7.87
CA GLY A 110 -5.16 13.04 -7.99
C GLY A 110 -6.51 12.82 -8.68
N SER A 111 -6.96 11.57 -8.83
CA SER A 111 -8.24 11.24 -9.48
C SER A 111 -9.48 11.69 -8.69
N GLY A 112 -9.33 11.96 -7.38
CA GLY A 112 -10.45 12.20 -6.47
C GLY A 112 -11.24 10.94 -6.10
N LEU A 113 -10.83 9.76 -6.57
CA LEU A 113 -11.53 8.49 -6.37
C LEU A 113 -11.18 7.77 -5.06
N TRP A 114 -10.33 8.37 -4.21
CA TRP A 114 -9.84 7.75 -2.98
C TRP A 114 -10.96 7.14 -2.10
N PRO A 115 -12.12 7.78 -1.86
CA PRO A 115 -13.20 7.18 -1.06
C PRO A 115 -13.76 5.88 -1.65
N TRP A 116 -13.87 5.80 -2.98
CA TRP A 116 -14.33 4.58 -3.66
C TRP A 116 -13.24 3.52 -3.66
N LEU A 117 -11.98 3.93 -3.85
CA LEU A 117 -10.81 3.06 -3.86
C LEU A 117 -10.64 2.38 -2.50
N VAL A 118 -10.63 3.16 -1.42
CA VAL A 118 -10.46 2.63 -0.06
C VAL A 118 -11.65 1.77 0.35
N THR A 119 -12.88 2.16 0.00
CA THR A 119 -14.08 1.35 0.26
C THR A 119 -14.01 0.00 -0.45
N SER A 120 -13.68 -0.02 -1.74
CA SER A 120 -13.57 -1.27 -2.51
C SER A 120 -12.46 -2.17 -1.97
N SER A 121 -11.32 -1.58 -1.60
CA SER A 121 -10.17 -2.31 -1.05
C SER A 121 -10.45 -2.91 0.33
N LEU A 122 -11.06 -2.13 1.24
CA LEU A 122 -11.45 -2.60 2.57
C LEU A 122 -12.55 -3.67 2.50
N LEU A 123 -13.52 -3.52 1.60
CA LEU A 123 -14.55 -4.54 1.39
C LEU A 123 -13.93 -5.81 0.81
N GLY A 124 -13.02 -5.70 -0.16
CA GLY A 124 -12.30 -6.84 -0.73
C GLY A 124 -11.46 -7.57 0.31
N LEU A 125 -10.81 -6.82 1.21
CA LEU A 125 -10.06 -7.38 2.34
C LEU A 125 -10.96 -8.13 3.32
N LEU A 126 -12.08 -7.53 3.71
CA LEU A 126 -13.05 -8.14 4.61
C LEU A 126 -13.62 -9.42 4.00
N LEU A 127 -14.06 -9.37 2.74
CA LEU A 127 -14.56 -10.55 2.01
C LEU A 127 -13.49 -11.64 1.89
N SER A 128 -12.23 -11.26 1.66
CA SER A 128 -11.13 -12.22 1.59
C SER A 128 -10.91 -12.92 2.92
N ASN A 129 -10.97 -12.20 4.04
CA ASN A 129 -10.88 -12.78 5.38
C ASN A 129 -12.09 -13.66 5.71
N LEU A 130 -13.30 -13.28 5.30
CA LEU A 130 -14.50 -14.09 5.53
C LEU A 130 -14.49 -15.39 4.72
N LEU A 131 -14.05 -15.35 3.46
CA LEU A 131 -14.05 -16.50 2.56
C LEU A 131 -12.84 -17.42 2.76
N TRP A 132 -11.69 -16.84 3.10
CA TRP A 132 -10.40 -17.54 3.10
C TRP A 132 -9.65 -17.46 4.43
N GLY A 133 -10.16 -16.73 5.44
CA GLY A 133 -9.50 -16.61 6.75
C GLY A 133 -9.22 -17.94 7.44
N TRP A 134 -10.05 -18.96 7.17
CA TRP A 134 -9.86 -20.32 7.66
C TRP A 134 -8.55 -20.99 7.18
N THR A 135 -7.91 -20.46 6.13
CA THR A 135 -6.63 -20.96 5.62
C THR A 135 -5.42 -20.51 6.45
N VAL A 136 -5.61 -19.50 7.32
CA VAL A 136 -4.57 -19.04 8.25
C VAL A 136 -4.53 -19.97 9.45
N THR A 137 -3.36 -20.49 9.76
CA THR A 137 -3.14 -21.33 10.94
C THR A 137 -1.91 -20.85 11.71
N ALA A 138 -1.70 -21.42 12.91
CA ALA A 138 -0.51 -21.14 13.72
C ALA A 138 0.82 -21.37 12.99
N THR A 139 0.82 -22.23 11.97
CA THR A 139 2.01 -22.62 11.22
C THR A 139 1.96 -22.20 9.76
N SER A 140 0.84 -21.67 9.28
CA SER A 140 0.63 -21.32 7.86
C SER A 140 0.13 -19.91 7.71
N TRP A 141 1.05 -19.02 7.32
CA TRP A 141 0.74 -17.66 6.91
C TRP A 141 0.08 -17.64 5.52
N GLN A 142 -0.83 -16.69 5.28
CA GLN A 142 -1.58 -16.58 4.02
C GLN A 142 -1.73 -15.13 3.52
N PRO A 143 -1.63 -14.88 2.21
CA PRO A 143 -1.69 -13.54 1.61
C PRO A 143 -3.12 -12.96 1.46
N ILE A 144 -3.91 -12.99 2.52
CA ILE A 144 -5.31 -12.50 2.48
C ILE A 144 -5.38 -10.99 2.23
N PHE A 145 -4.36 -10.25 2.68
CA PHE A 145 -4.20 -8.82 2.41
C PHE A 145 -4.12 -8.48 0.91
N ALA A 146 -3.82 -9.45 0.03
CA ALA A 146 -3.55 -9.18 -1.37
C ALA A 146 -4.70 -8.45 -2.08
N ALA A 147 -5.95 -8.74 -1.70
CA ALA A 147 -7.12 -8.04 -2.23
C ALA A 147 -7.11 -6.53 -1.90
N PHE A 148 -6.58 -6.12 -0.75
CA PHE A 148 -6.53 -4.69 -0.36
C PHE A 148 -5.68 -3.84 -1.32
N VAL A 149 -4.59 -4.39 -1.85
CA VAL A 149 -3.57 -3.62 -2.59
C VAL A 149 -3.50 -3.93 -4.09
N SER A 150 -4.55 -4.50 -4.66
CA SER A 150 -4.53 -4.99 -6.04
C SER A 150 -5.78 -4.60 -6.83
N LEU A 151 -6.55 -5.60 -7.25
CA LEU A 151 -7.63 -5.49 -8.21
C LEU A 151 -8.77 -4.56 -7.77
N PRO A 152 -9.28 -4.57 -6.51
CA PRO A 152 -10.36 -3.67 -6.10
C PRO A 152 -10.03 -2.19 -6.33
N ALA A 153 -8.84 -1.75 -5.93
CA ALA A 153 -8.38 -0.39 -6.16
C ALA A 153 -8.20 -0.08 -7.65
N ALA A 154 -7.57 -1.00 -8.39
CA ALA A 154 -7.35 -0.83 -9.83
C ALA A 154 -8.66 -0.76 -10.64
N MET A 155 -9.68 -1.50 -10.24
CA MET A 155 -11.02 -1.45 -10.84
C MET A 155 -11.63 -0.06 -10.71
N VAL A 156 -11.54 0.55 -9.52
CA VAL A 156 -12.03 1.92 -9.30
C VAL A 156 -11.24 2.93 -10.13
N LEU A 157 -9.92 2.77 -10.24
CA LEU A 157 -9.08 3.70 -11.00
C LEU A 157 -9.30 3.63 -12.52
N ILE A 158 -9.63 2.45 -13.06
CA ILE A 158 -9.90 2.27 -14.50
C ILE A 158 -11.35 2.56 -14.86
N PHE A 159 -12.31 2.08 -14.07
CA PHE A 159 -13.73 2.14 -14.40
C PHE A 159 -14.48 3.27 -13.68
N GLY A 160 -13.81 4.00 -12.79
CA GLY A 160 -14.37 5.12 -12.04
C GLY A 160 -15.01 4.72 -10.70
N GLY A 161 -15.59 5.71 -10.05
CA GLY A 161 -16.29 5.53 -8.77
C GLY A 161 -17.70 4.95 -8.93
N GLY A 162 -18.26 4.46 -7.83
CA GLY A 162 -19.64 3.99 -7.73
C GLY A 162 -19.75 2.61 -7.09
N TRP A 163 -20.90 2.34 -6.46
CA TRP A 163 -21.14 1.09 -5.74
C TRP A 163 -20.97 -0.15 -6.61
N LYS A 164 -21.40 -0.09 -7.87
CA LYS A 164 -21.26 -1.20 -8.81
C LYS A 164 -19.80 -1.58 -9.03
N VAL A 165 -18.94 -0.61 -9.33
CA VAL A 165 -17.48 -0.84 -9.52
C VAL A 165 -16.83 -1.24 -8.20
N ALA A 166 -17.16 -0.57 -7.10
CA ALA A 166 -16.55 -0.84 -5.80
C ALA A 166 -16.88 -2.25 -5.27
N ILE A 167 -18.15 -2.69 -5.37
CA ILE A 167 -18.59 -4.02 -4.93
C ILE A 167 -18.04 -5.09 -5.86
N ASN A 168 -18.17 -4.94 -7.18
CA ASN A 168 -17.63 -5.93 -8.11
C ASN A 168 -16.09 -6.04 -8.01
N GLY A 169 -15.40 -4.91 -7.84
CA GLY A 169 -13.96 -4.89 -7.58
C GLY A 169 -13.61 -5.68 -6.31
N ALA A 170 -14.34 -5.45 -5.21
CA ALA A 170 -14.14 -6.17 -3.95
C ALA A 170 -14.40 -7.68 -4.08
N ILE A 171 -15.50 -8.08 -4.72
CA ILE A 171 -15.83 -9.48 -4.98
C ILE A 171 -14.75 -10.15 -5.84
N MET A 172 -14.33 -9.49 -6.93
CA MET A 172 -13.27 -10.02 -7.79
C MET A 172 -11.93 -10.12 -7.06
N GLY A 173 -11.61 -9.18 -6.17
CA GLY A 173 -10.45 -9.29 -5.28
C GLY A 173 -10.51 -10.56 -4.43
N ALA A 174 -11.63 -10.77 -3.74
CA ALA A 174 -11.78 -11.93 -2.86
C ALA A 174 -11.89 -13.28 -3.59
N VAL A 175 -12.50 -13.31 -4.78
CA VAL A 175 -12.79 -14.55 -5.53
C VAL A 175 -11.72 -14.90 -6.57
N PHE A 176 -10.99 -13.93 -7.11
CA PHE A 176 -9.91 -14.21 -8.07
C PHE A 176 -8.53 -14.01 -7.46
N VAL A 177 -8.27 -12.85 -6.83
CA VAL A 177 -6.92 -12.51 -6.36
C VAL A 177 -6.50 -13.41 -5.20
N THR A 178 -7.27 -13.42 -4.12
CA THR A 178 -6.93 -14.16 -2.90
C THR A 178 -6.67 -15.65 -3.18
N PRO A 179 -7.57 -16.42 -3.83
CA PRO A 179 -7.31 -17.84 -4.09
C PRO A 179 -6.14 -18.10 -5.03
N LEU A 180 -5.88 -17.25 -6.03
CA LEU A 180 -4.69 -17.42 -6.87
C LEU A 180 -3.39 -17.13 -6.10
N CYS A 181 -3.39 -16.13 -5.20
CA CYS A 181 -2.26 -15.90 -4.31
C CYS A 181 -2.05 -17.09 -3.38
N LEU A 182 -3.11 -17.61 -2.74
CA LEU A 182 -3.07 -18.81 -1.90
C LEU A 182 -2.50 -20.00 -2.66
N LEU A 183 -2.99 -20.25 -3.89
CA LEU A 183 -2.56 -21.38 -4.71
C LEU A 183 -1.07 -21.30 -5.01
N ILE A 184 -0.59 -20.16 -5.50
CA ILE A 184 0.83 -20.02 -5.88
C ILE A 184 1.72 -20.05 -4.64
N VAL A 185 1.35 -19.39 -3.54
CA VAL A 185 2.14 -19.43 -2.30
C VAL A 185 2.25 -20.87 -1.78
N ASN A 186 1.12 -21.56 -1.59
CA ASN A 186 1.13 -22.85 -0.91
C ASN A 186 1.66 -23.99 -1.79
N TYR A 187 1.42 -23.95 -3.11
CA TYR A 187 1.78 -25.05 -4.01
C TYR A 187 2.99 -24.78 -4.90
N VAL A 188 3.51 -23.55 -4.95
CA VAL A 188 4.72 -23.21 -5.71
C VAL A 188 5.79 -22.63 -4.82
N CYS A 189 5.52 -21.56 -4.07
CA CYS A 189 6.56 -20.90 -3.27
C CYS A 189 7.02 -21.75 -2.08
N ASN A 190 6.09 -22.24 -1.27
CA ASN A 190 6.43 -23.01 -0.06
C ASN A 190 7.21 -24.30 -0.39
N PRO A 191 6.81 -25.13 -1.37
CA PRO A 191 7.56 -26.35 -1.72
C PRO A 191 8.96 -26.07 -2.31
N LEU A 192 9.13 -24.94 -2.99
CA LEU A 192 10.40 -24.54 -3.60
C LEU A 192 11.28 -23.69 -2.66
N GLY A 193 10.81 -23.40 -1.44
CA GLY A 193 11.51 -22.51 -0.50
C GLY A 193 11.66 -21.07 -1.00
N LEU A 194 10.79 -20.63 -1.90
CA LEU A 194 10.85 -19.28 -2.48
C LEU A 194 10.17 -18.26 -1.55
N PRO A 195 10.65 -17.00 -1.52
CA PRO A 195 9.98 -15.93 -0.80
C PRO A 195 8.50 -15.79 -1.20
N VAL A 196 7.61 -15.82 -0.21
CA VAL A 196 6.15 -15.83 -0.42
C VAL A 196 5.63 -14.61 -1.21
N VAL A 197 6.35 -13.48 -1.17
CA VAL A 197 6.01 -12.29 -1.96
C VAL A 197 5.91 -12.59 -3.45
N ILE A 198 6.73 -13.51 -3.97
CA ILE A 198 6.70 -13.92 -5.39
C ILE A 198 5.32 -14.51 -5.71
N GLY A 199 4.81 -15.40 -4.85
CA GLY A 199 3.50 -16.01 -5.04
C GLY A 199 2.36 -14.99 -4.95
N ASN A 200 2.45 -14.08 -4.00
CA ASN A 200 1.44 -13.02 -3.81
C ASN A 200 1.31 -12.15 -5.05
N VAL A 201 2.42 -11.59 -5.51
CA VAL A 201 2.41 -10.62 -6.61
C VAL A 201 2.16 -11.28 -7.97
N MET A 202 2.55 -12.54 -8.15
CA MET A 202 2.15 -13.35 -9.32
C MET A 202 0.65 -13.64 -9.31
N GLY A 203 0.08 -14.01 -8.16
CA GLY A 203 -1.35 -14.24 -8.00
C GLY A 203 -2.16 -12.97 -8.32
N MET A 204 -1.73 -11.82 -7.79
CA MET A 204 -2.30 -10.52 -8.13
C MET A 204 -2.26 -10.23 -9.64
N ALA A 205 -1.13 -10.48 -10.31
CA ALA A 205 -0.98 -10.21 -11.74
C ALA A 205 -1.93 -11.08 -12.57
N VAL A 206 -1.90 -12.40 -12.37
CA VAL A 206 -2.68 -13.37 -13.15
C VAL A 206 -4.18 -13.17 -12.93
N ALA A 207 -4.60 -13.02 -11.67
CA ALA A 207 -5.99 -12.77 -11.32
C ALA A 207 -6.52 -11.48 -11.97
N SER A 208 -5.70 -10.42 -11.96
CA SER A 208 -6.11 -9.12 -12.49
C SER A 208 -6.21 -9.12 -14.01
N VAL A 209 -5.30 -9.79 -14.71
CA VAL A 209 -5.43 -10.02 -16.16
C VAL A 209 -6.75 -10.72 -16.46
N GLY A 210 -7.07 -11.81 -15.75
CA GLY A 210 -8.33 -12.52 -15.90
C GLY A 210 -9.56 -11.64 -15.64
N ALA A 211 -9.53 -10.85 -14.58
CA ALA A 211 -10.62 -9.95 -14.22
C ALA A 211 -10.83 -8.82 -15.23
N PHE A 212 -9.76 -8.17 -15.72
CA PHE A 212 -9.89 -7.13 -16.74
C PHE A 212 -10.40 -7.71 -18.08
N LEU A 213 -9.98 -8.92 -18.45
CA LEU A 213 -10.55 -9.63 -19.59
C LEU A 213 -12.03 -9.93 -19.38
N LEU A 214 -12.43 -10.39 -18.19
CA LEU A 214 -13.83 -10.60 -17.85
C LEU A 214 -14.65 -9.31 -17.95
N CYS A 215 -14.17 -8.18 -17.42
CA CYS A 215 -14.83 -6.88 -17.55
C CYS A 215 -14.91 -6.39 -19.00
N ARG A 216 -13.94 -6.77 -19.85
CA ARG A 216 -13.97 -6.48 -21.28
C ARG A 216 -15.06 -7.28 -21.99
N TYR A 217 -15.19 -8.58 -21.69
CA TYR A 217 -16.20 -9.45 -22.30
C TYR A 217 -17.61 -9.27 -21.72
N VAL A 218 -17.70 -8.85 -20.46
CA VAL A 218 -18.95 -8.58 -19.75
C VAL A 218 -18.93 -7.14 -19.20
N PRO A 219 -19.08 -6.11 -20.06
CA PRO A 219 -19.01 -4.71 -19.63
C PRO A 219 -20.09 -4.34 -18.61
N GLY A 220 -21.20 -5.08 -18.58
CA GLY A 220 -22.28 -4.92 -17.60
C GLY A 220 -21.84 -5.14 -16.15
N LEU A 221 -20.63 -5.67 -15.87
CA LEU A 221 -20.08 -5.75 -14.52
C LEU A 221 -19.59 -4.38 -14.00
N VAL A 222 -19.18 -3.48 -14.88
CA VAL A 222 -18.54 -2.21 -14.51
C VAL A 222 -19.28 -0.98 -15.05
N LYS A 223 -19.99 -1.11 -16.18
CA LYS A 223 -20.83 -0.06 -16.73
C LYS A 223 -22.20 -0.10 -16.05
N SER A 224 -22.67 1.03 -15.55
CA SER A 224 -24.07 1.21 -15.17
C SER A 224 -24.81 1.84 -16.35
N ASP A 225 -25.98 1.33 -16.73
CA ASP A 225 -26.87 1.97 -17.71
C ASP A 225 -27.41 3.31 -17.18
N TRP A 226 -27.26 3.55 -15.87
CA TRP A 226 -27.59 4.79 -15.19
C TRP A 226 -26.38 5.74 -15.15
N SER A 227 -26.19 6.49 -16.23
CA SER A 227 -25.97 7.95 -16.23
C SER A 227 -25.25 8.38 -17.51
N ALA A 228 -26.05 8.74 -18.52
CA ALA A 228 -25.72 9.74 -19.53
C ALA A 228 -25.79 11.18 -18.96
N THR A 229 -25.62 11.35 -17.65
CA THR A 229 -25.24 12.63 -17.06
C THR A 229 -23.72 12.60 -16.97
N PRO A 230 -22.99 13.51 -17.65
CA PRO A 230 -21.58 13.68 -17.38
C PRO A 230 -21.43 13.81 -15.87
N ALA A 231 -20.60 12.98 -15.25
CA ALA A 231 -20.15 13.26 -13.90
C ALA A 231 -19.75 14.74 -13.90
N THR A 232 -20.39 15.57 -13.08
CA THR A 232 -20.01 16.96 -12.85
C THR A 232 -18.50 16.96 -12.81
N ALA A 233 -17.87 17.61 -13.79
CA ALA A 233 -16.45 17.49 -14.04
C ALA A 233 -15.73 17.48 -12.70
N ALA A 234 -14.99 16.38 -12.43
CA ALA A 234 -14.11 16.36 -11.27
C ALA A 234 -13.40 17.72 -11.26
N PRO A 235 -13.41 18.45 -10.12
CA PRO A 235 -12.85 19.79 -10.09
C PRO A 235 -11.50 19.74 -10.78
N SER A 236 -11.36 20.54 -11.84
CA SER A 236 -10.19 20.52 -12.71
C SER A 236 -8.96 20.38 -11.83
N PRO A 237 -8.07 19.40 -12.09
CA PRO A 237 -6.88 19.24 -11.28
C PRO A 237 -6.25 20.61 -11.16
N VAL A 238 -6.15 21.13 -9.94
CA VAL A 238 -5.50 22.42 -9.66
C VAL A 238 -4.18 22.33 -10.41
N VAL A 239 -4.00 23.17 -11.44
CA VAL A 239 -2.85 23.12 -12.34
C VAL A 239 -1.61 22.90 -11.49
N ALA A 240 -1.12 21.66 -11.50
CA ALA A 240 -0.04 21.29 -10.61
C ALA A 240 1.14 22.10 -11.09
N LYS A 241 1.62 23.04 -10.28
CA LYS A 241 2.90 23.71 -10.54
C LYS A 241 3.89 22.62 -10.90
N THR A 242 4.60 22.79 -12.01
CA THR A 242 5.72 21.92 -12.37
C THR A 242 6.60 21.74 -11.13
N PRO A 243 6.72 20.52 -10.59
CA PRO A 243 7.44 20.32 -9.36
C PRO A 243 8.89 20.78 -9.53
N ASP A 244 9.40 21.55 -8.58
CA ASP A 244 10.84 21.67 -8.45
C ASP A 244 11.34 20.34 -7.89
N TYR A 245 11.99 19.54 -8.74
CA TYR A 245 12.47 18.21 -8.38
C TYR A 245 13.62 18.24 -7.36
N GLY A 246 13.91 19.36 -6.69
CA GLY A 246 15.00 19.53 -5.72
C GLY A 246 14.95 18.60 -4.49
N VAL A 247 15.77 18.92 -3.48
CA VAL A 247 15.97 18.07 -2.29
C VAL A 247 14.66 17.84 -1.53
N VAL A 248 13.85 18.89 -1.34
CA VAL A 248 12.56 18.78 -0.63
C VAL A 248 11.60 17.85 -1.36
N TRP A 249 11.51 17.97 -2.69
CA TRP A 249 10.69 17.06 -3.51
C TRP A 249 11.19 15.62 -3.39
N THR A 250 12.51 15.43 -3.43
CA THR A 250 13.14 14.11 -3.29
C THR A 250 12.77 13.46 -1.96
N LEU A 251 12.95 14.15 -0.84
CA LEU A 251 12.59 13.63 0.49
C LEU A 251 11.10 13.31 0.61
N ARG A 252 10.23 14.19 0.09
CA ARG A 252 8.78 13.95 0.09
C ARG A 252 8.40 12.74 -0.75
N ARG A 253 9.04 12.54 -1.91
CA ARG A 253 8.81 11.38 -2.78
C ARG A 253 9.29 10.09 -2.14
N VAL A 254 10.45 10.14 -1.48
CA VAL A 254 10.98 9.00 -0.72
C VAL A 254 9.99 8.53 0.34
N LEU A 255 9.40 9.48 1.08
CA LEU A 255 8.33 9.17 2.02
C LEU A 255 7.08 8.65 1.30
N ALA A 256 6.62 9.29 0.24
CA ALA A 256 5.41 8.89 -0.49
C ALA A 256 5.46 7.45 -1.05
N ASP A 257 6.64 6.92 -1.37
CA ASP A 257 6.81 5.55 -1.87
C ASP A 257 6.26 4.47 -0.90
N PHE A 258 6.31 4.69 0.42
CA PHE A 258 5.78 3.73 1.42
C PHE A 258 4.27 3.50 1.32
N SER A 259 3.52 4.42 0.73
CA SER A 259 2.05 4.33 0.58
C SER A 259 1.62 4.21 -0.88
N GLU A 260 2.55 4.05 -1.81
CA GLU A 260 2.25 3.95 -3.24
C GLU A 260 1.62 2.60 -3.61
N ALA A 261 1.99 1.52 -2.90
CA ALA A 261 1.45 0.17 -3.15
C ALA A 261 -0.08 0.05 -2.97
N PRO A 262 -0.71 0.60 -1.91
CA PRO A 262 -2.17 0.71 -1.83
C PRO A 262 -2.75 1.87 -2.68
N PHE A 263 -2.01 2.39 -3.65
CA PHE A 263 -2.42 3.47 -4.55
C PHE A 263 -2.66 4.83 -3.86
N PHE A 264 -2.02 5.07 -2.70
CA PHE A 264 -2.14 6.37 -2.02
C PHE A 264 -1.06 7.34 -2.49
N GLY A 265 0.20 6.90 -2.45
CA GLY A 265 1.32 7.66 -3.02
C GLY A 265 1.51 9.03 -2.39
N ASN A 266 1.37 9.12 -1.07
CA ASN A 266 1.34 10.38 -0.33
C ASN A 266 2.17 10.29 0.96
N GLU A 267 2.96 11.32 1.23
CA GLU A 267 3.85 11.37 2.38
C GLU A 267 3.13 11.37 3.74
N TRP A 268 1.92 11.92 3.86
CA TRP A 268 1.15 11.87 5.12
C TRP A 268 0.64 10.48 5.43
N ALA A 269 0.15 9.76 4.40
CA ALA A 269 -0.22 8.36 4.53
C ALA A 269 0.98 7.51 4.98
N SER A 270 2.14 7.74 4.36
CA SER A 270 3.39 7.07 4.72
C SER A 270 3.88 7.43 6.12
N LEU A 271 3.81 8.69 6.53
CA LEU A 271 4.19 9.12 7.89
C LEU A 271 3.29 8.47 8.93
N GLY A 272 1.98 8.39 8.68
CA GLY A 272 1.03 7.68 9.54
C GLY A 272 1.38 6.20 9.66
N LEU A 273 1.67 5.53 8.53
CA LEU A 273 2.09 4.13 8.50
C LEU A 273 3.37 3.90 9.32
N ILE A 274 4.41 4.69 9.09
CA ILE A 274 5.71 4.57 9.79
C ILE A 274 5.54 4.88 11.27
N ALA A 275 4.82 5.94 11.64
CA ALA A 275 4.56 6.28 13.03
C ALA A 275 3.81 5.16 13.76
N GLY A 276 2.81 4.56 13.12
CA GLY A 276 2.08 3.42 13.67
C GLY A 276 2.95 2.16 13.82
N ALA A 277 3.87 1.91 12.89
CA ALA A 277 4.82 0.80 12.99
C ALA A 277 5.85 1.02 14.11
N LEU A 278 6.39 2.25 14.23
CA LEU A 278 7.32 2.61 15.30
C LEU A 278 6.64 2.53 16.67
N LEU A 279 5.39 2.99 16.78
CA LEU A 279 4.57 2.83 17.98
C LEU A 279 4.45 1.35 18.37
N ALA A 280 4.05 0.49 17.41
CA ALA A 280 3.96 -0.95 17.64
C ALA A 280 5.27 -1.53 18.17
N PHE A 281 6.41 -1.17 17.57
CA PHE A 281 7.72 -1.63 18.00
C PHE A 281 8.14 -1.11 19.39
N THR A 282 7.74 0.12 19.75
CA THR A 282 8.01 0.64 21.10
C THR A 282 7.18 -0.05 22.18
N LEU A 283 5.99 -0.54 21.81
CA LEU A 283 5.10 -1.30 22.68
C LEU A 283 5.56 -2.75 22.86
N ASN A 284 5.86 -3.41 21.74
CA ASN A 284 6.41 -4.75 21.71
C ASN A 284 7.24 -4.94 20.42
N PRO A 285 8.58 -5.06 20.50
CA PRO A 285 9.44 -5.26 19.34
C PRO A 285 9.10 -6.52 18.51
N THR A 286 8.45 -7.52 19.10
CA THR A 286 8.04 -8.76 18.43
C THR A 286 6.56 -8.77 18.01
N SER A 287 5.87 -7.62 18.04
CA SER A 287 4.54 -7.52 17.44
C SER A 287 4.55 -7.19 15.93
N PRO A 288 5.36 -6.24 15.42
CA PRO A 288 5.40 -5.97 13.98
C PRO A 288 6.35 -6.92 13.25
N VAL A 289 6.28 -6.90 11.91
CA VAL A 289 7.19 -7.66 11.01
C VAL A 289 7.18 -9.14 11.34
N TYR A 290 5.98 -9.69 11.50
CA TYR A 290 5.74 -11.11 11.76
C TYR A 290 6.47 -11.65 13.00
N GLY A 291 6.77 -10.77 13.96
CA GLY A 291 7.46 -11.10 15.20
C GLY A 291 8.97 -11.33 15.08
N THR A 292 9.58 -10.97 13.94
CA THR A 292 11.02 -11.16 13.71
C THR A 292 11.91 -10.17 14.49
N GLY A 293 11.35 -9.07 14.99
CA GLY A 293 12.13 -8.00 15.63
C GLY A 293 12.96 -7.14 14.66
N LEU A 294 12.81 -7.33 13.34
CA LEU A 294 13.63 -6.69 12.31
C LEU A 294 13.07 -5.35 11.80
N LEU A 295 12.12 -4.72 12.50
CA LEU A 295 11.51 -3.47 12.03
C LEU A 295 12.52 -2.36 11.72
N PRO A 296 13.51 -2.05 12.58
CA PRO A 296 14.47 -1.00 12.28
C PRO A 296 15.27 -1.26 10.99
N GLN A 297 15.70 -2.51 10.79
CA GLN A 297 16.47 -2.93 9.63
C GLN A 297 15.62 -2.89 8.36
N LEU A 298 14.37 -3.35 8.45
CA LEU A 298 13.41 -3.30 7.35
C LEU A 298 13.13 -1.84 6.94
N LEU A 299 12.81 -0.97 7.91
CA LEU A 299 12.57 0.46 7.66
C LEU A 299 13.77 1.16 7.03
N ALA A 300 14.98 0.89 7.55
CA ALA A 300 16.21 1.46 7.01
C ALA A 300 16.45 1.00 5.56
N ALA A 301 16.26 -0.29 5.28
CA ALA A 301 16.42 -0.83 3.93
C ALA A 301 15.38 -0.26 2.96
N GLN A 302 14.12 -0.16 3.38
CA GLN A 302 13.04 0.42 2.59
C GLN A 302 13.31 1.90 2.27
N ALA A 303 13.70 2.69 3.28
CA ALA A 303 14.04 4.10 3.10
C ALA A 303 15.25 4.28 2.18
N LEU A 304 16.30 3.47 2.34
CA LEU A 304 17.50 3.49 1.50
C LEU A 304 17.16 3.16 0.03
N THR A 305 16.35 2.13 -0.18
CA THR A 305 15.92 1.71 -1.53
C THR A 305 15.14 2.80 -2.24
N SER A 306 14.18 3.40 -1.53
CA SER A 306 13.39 4.51 -2.04
C SER A 306 14.27 5.71 -2.37
N LEU A 307 15.21 6.07 -1.50
CA LEU A 307 16.18 7.13 -1.75
C LEU A 307 17.02 6.88 -3.00
N ILE A 308 17.62 5.69 -3.12
CA ILE A 308 18.42 5.30 -4.29
C ILE A 308 17.55 5.34 -5.56
N GLY A 309 16.36 4.74 -5.51
CA GLY A 309 15.43 4.69 -6.63
C GLY A 309 15.03 6.08 -7.12
N VAL A 310 14.64 6.97 -6.21
CA VAL A 310 14.24 8.35 -6.54
C VAL A 310 15.42 9.14 -7.09
N LEU A 311 16.63 9.00 -6.53
CA LEU A 311 17.82 9.73 -7.00
C LEU A 311 18.27 9.27 -8.38
N ILE A 312 18.41 7.96 -8.59
CA ILE A 312 18.87 7.38 -9.86
C ILE A 312 17.85 7.66 -10.97
N TRP A 313 16.57 7.43 -10.69
CA TRP A 313 15.51 7.54 -11.69
C TRP A 313 14.83 8.92 -11.72
N ARG A 314 15.42 9.95 -11.08
CA ARG A 314 14.89 11.32 -11.05
C ARG A 314 14.61 11.89 -12.44
N ARG A 315 15.46 11.60 -13.43
CA ARG A 315 15.25 12.03 -14.82
C ARG A 315 14.01 11.42 -15.45
N HIS A 316 13.68 10.18 -15.09
CA HIS A 316 12.48 9.52 -15.58
C HIS A 316 11.23 10.07 -14.90
N TRP A 317 11.31 10.38 -13.60
CA TRP A 317 10.26 11.14 -12.92
C TRP A 317 10.00 12.48 -13.61
N MET A 318 11.04 13.23 -13.97
CA MET A 318 10.90 14.51 -14.71
C MET A 318 10.26 14.33 -16.08
N ALA A 319 10.66 13.30 -16.83
CA ALA A 319 10.18 13.09 -18.20
C ALA A 319 8.77 12.48 -18.27
N LEU A 320 8.42 11.61 -17.32
CA LEU A 320 7.18 10.82 -17.35
C LEU A 320 6.14 11.30 -16.33
N GLY A 321 6.50 12.20 -15.41
CA GLY A 321 5.65 12.64 -14.30
C GLY A 321 5.44 11.60 -13.20
N TRP A 322 5.69 10.32 -13.50
CA TRP A 322 5.60 9.20 -12.57
C TRP A 322 6.61 8.10 -12.89
N TYR A 323 7.18 7.47 -11.87
CA TYR A 323 8.06 6.31 -12.02
C TYR A 323 7.91 5.32 -10.86
N PRO A 324 7.93 4.00 -11.08
CA PRO A 324 7.62 3.00 -10.05
C PRO A 324 8.78 2.72 -9.07
N THR A 325 9.32 3.75 -8.41
CA THR A 325 10.46 3.63 -7.47
C THR A 325 10.11 2.89 -6.18
N TYR A 326 8.83 2.80 -5.84
CA TYR A 326 8.33 2.06 -4.68
C TYR A 326 8.36 0.53 -4.85
N VAL A 327 8.41 0.02 -6.09
CA VAL A 327 8.29 -1.40 -6.40
C VAL A 327 9.25 -2.28 -5.56
N PRO A 328 10.56 -2.00 -5.50
CA PRO A 328 11.49 -2.79 -4.68
C PRO A 328 11.31 -2.61 -3.17
N LEU A 329 10.74 -1.47 -2.72
CA LEU A 329 10.49 -1.18 -1.30
C LEU A 329 9.48 -2.16 -0.68
N VAL A 330 8.48 -2.57 -1.45
CA VAL A 330 7.42 -3.51 -1.04
C VAL A 330 7.60 -4.91 -1.62
N SER A 331 8.81 -5.26 -2.07
CA SER A 331 9.07 -6.61 -2.60
C SER A 331 10.47 -7.12 -2.27
N VAL A 332 11.45 -6.76 -3.08
CA VAL A 332 12.84 -7.23 -3.01
C VAL A 332 13.44 -7.01 -1.62
N VAL A 333 13.24 -5.83 -1.06
CA VAL A 333 13.90 -5.43 0.19
C VAL A 333 13.34 -6.16 1.41
N PRO A 334 12.02 -6.19 1.63
CA PRO A 334 11.45 -7.04 2.66
C PRO A 334 11.81 -8.52 2.50
N ALA A 335 11.78 -9.05 1.27
CA ALA A 335 12.18 -10.43 1.03
C ALA A 335 13.64 -10.68 1.38
N ALA A 336 14.56 -9.76 1.06
CA ALA A 336 15.97 -9.90 1.40
C ALA A 336 16.20 -9.89 2.91
N VAL A 337 15.61 -8.91 3.61
CA VAL A 337 15.76 -8.78 5.07
C VAL A 337 15.13 -9.96 5.82
N LEU A 338 13.97 -10.45 5.37
CA LEU A 338 13.29 -11.57 6.02
C LEU A 338 13.93 -12.93 5.71
N THR A 339 14.57 -13.08 4.55
CA THR A 339 15.22 -14.35 4.14
C THR A 339 16.64 -14.46 4.68
N HIS A 340 17.42 -13.38 4.56
CA HIS A 340 18.87 -13.37 4.84
C HIS A 340 19.25 -12.59 6.11
N GLY A 341 18.26 -12.00 6.80
CA GLY A 341 18.45 -11.23 8.02
C GLY A 341 18.76 -9.74 7.79
N GLY A 342 18.94 -9.01 8.89
CA GLY A 342 19.07 -7.55 8.89
C GLY A 342 20.51 -7.01 8.84
N SER A 343 21.46 -7.74 8.26
CA SER A 343 22.86 -7.27 8.17
C SER A 343 22.98 -6.08 7.20
N LEU A 344 24.00 -5.24 7.41
CA LEU A 344 24.22 -4.06 6.56
C LEU A 344 24.41 -4.46 5.08
N GLU A 345 25.08 -5.59 4.83
CA GLU A 345 25.32 -6.13 3.49
C GLU A 345 24.01 -6.50 2.78
N VAL A 346 23.11 -7.23 3.45
CA VAL A 346 21.77 -7.57 2.91
C VAL A 346 20.98 -6.31 2.60
N ILE A 347 20.99 -5.34 3.53
CA ILE A 347 20.29 -4.07 3.39
C ILE A 347 20.78 -3.31 2.15
N VAL A 348 22.10 -3.13 2.02
CA VAL A 348 22.71 -2.36 0.93
C VAL A 348 22.52 -3.06 -0.41
N MET A 349 22.77 -4.37 -0.49
CA MET A 349 22.60 -5.13 -1.75
C MET A 349 21.14 -5.19 -2.18
N GLY A 350 20.23 -5.52 -1.26
CA GLY A 350 18.79 -5.55 -1.54
C GLY A 350 18.26 -4.21 -2.02
N ALA A 351 18.71 -3.12 -1.38
CA ALA A 351 18.32 -1.77 -1.76
C ALA A 351 18.85 -1.34 -3.13
N LEU A 352 20.14 -1.54 -3.38
CA LEU A 352 20.77 -1.16 -4.64
C LEU A 352 20.23 -1.97 -5.82
N LEU A 353 20.26 -3.31 -5.73
CA LEU A 353 19.81 -4.19 -6.80
C LEU A 353 18.32 -4.01 -7.07
N GLY A 354 17.52 -3.91 -6.00
CA GLY A 354 16.08 -3.65 -6.12
C GLY A 354 15.79 -2.33 -6.83
N ALA A 355 16.43 -1.23 -6.41
CA ALA A 355 16.25 0.09 -7.00
C ALA A 355 16.71 0.19 -8.46
N LEU A 356 17.72 -0.58 -8.86
CA LEU A 356 18.24 -0.58 -10.23
C LEU A 356 17.41 -1.42 -11.19
N ILE A 357 16.86 -2.55 -10.74
CA ILE A 357 16.20 -3.53 -11.62
C ILE A 357 14.69 -3.34 -11.65
N ALA A 358 14.05 -3.20 -10.49
CA ALA A 358 12.60 -3.33 -10.40
C ALA A 358 11.82 -2.14 -11.00
N PRO A 359 12.22 -0.86 -10.78
CA PRO A 359 11.53 0.28 -11.39
C PRO A 359 11.55 0.29 -12.94
N PRO A 360 12.69 0.12 -13.64
CA PRO A 360 12.69 0.12 -15.10
C PRO A 360 11.94 -1.08 -15.69
N LEU A 361 12.03 -2.26 -15.07
CA LEU A 361 11.29 -3.44 -15.50
C LEU A 361 9.77 -3.21 -15.37
N ALA A 362 9.32 -2.65 -14.24
CA ALA A 362 7.92 -2.29 -14.04
C ALA A 362 7.43 -1.31 -15.11
N CYS A 363 8.17 -0.22 -15.34
CA CYS A 363 7.84 0.76 -16.37
C CYS A 363 7.75 0.13 -17.77
N ALA A 364 8.69 -0.76 -18.11
CA ALA A 364 8.75 -1.40 -19.41
C ALA A 364 7.59 -2.40 -19.64
N ILE A 365 7.15 -3.10 -18.60
CA ILE A 365 5.98 -4.00 -18.69
C ILE A 365 4.71 -3.17 -18.78
N SER A 366 4.52 -2.19 -17.88
CA SER A 366 3.30 -1.38 -17.83
C SER A 366 3.03 -0.61 -19.12
N LYS A 367 4.09 -0.14 -19.82
CA LYS A 367 3.96 0.51 -21.13
C LYS A 367 3.48 -0.40 -22.26
N ARG A 368 3.62 -1.72 -22.11
CA ARG A 368 3.20 -2.73 -23.10
C ARG A 368 1.85 -3.35 -22.78
N LEU A 369 1.24 -2.99 -21.65
CA LEU A 369 -0.08 -3.48 -21.30
C LEU A 369 -1.16 -2.82 -22.18
N PRO A 370 -2.23 -3.55 -22.51
CA PRO A 370 -3.40 -2.96 -23.15
C PRO A 370 -4.01 -1.84 -22.31
N SER A 371 -4.59 -0.82 -22.96
CA SER A 371 -5.14 0.38 -22.29
C SER A 371 -6.29 0.11 -21.32
N TYR A 372 -6.95 -1.05 -21.43
CA TYR A 372 -8.02 -1.47 -20.51
C TYR A 372 -7.52 -2.18 -19.25
N MET A 373 -6.19 -2.38 -19.12
CA MET A 373 -5.55 -2.97 -17.96
C MET A 373 -4.78 -1.90 -17.19
N HIS A 374 -4.88 -1.91 -15.86
CA HIS A 374 -4.17 -0.96 -15.02
C HIS A 374 -2.66 -1.29 -14.94
N GLY A 375 -1.82 -0.24 -14.95
CA GLY A 375 -0.36 -0.37 -14.96
C GLY A 375 0.25 -1.11 -13.77
N PHE A 376 -0.50 -1.28 -12.67
CA PHE A 376 -0.02 -2.02 -11.50
C PHE A 376 0.34 -3.48 -11.80
N ILE A 377 -0.26 -4.09 -12.83
CA ILE A 377 0.10 -5.45 -13.27
C ILE A 377 1.59 -5.51 -13.62
N GLY A 378 2.13 -4.48 -14.29
CA GLY A 378 3.55 -4.39 -14.57
C GLY A 378 4.40 -4.19 -13.31
N ASN A 379 3.88 -3.47 -12.31
CA ASN A 379 4.54 -3.31 -11.02
C ASN A 379 4.66 -4.65 -10.30
N VAL A 380 3.55 -5.40 -10.15
CA VAL A 380 3.55 -6.69 -9.43
C VAL A 380 4.33 -7.78 -10.19
N LEU A 381 4.32 -7.79 -11.52
CA LEU A 381 5.18 -8.69 -12.31
C LEU A 381 6.67 -8.36 -12.11
N SER A 382 7.01 -7.08 -12.07
CA SER A 382 8.38 -6.65 -11.78
C SER A 382 8.81 -7.04 -10.37
N MET A 383 7.92 -6.92 -9.36
CA MET A 383 8.17 -7.39 -8.00
C MET A 383 8.52 -8.88 -7.99
N ALA A 384 7.76 -9.71 -8.70
CA ALA A 384 7.97 -11.16 -8.76
C ALA A 384 9.33 -11.50 -9.40
N ILE A 385 9.57 -10.97 -10.60
CA ILE A 385 10.78 -11.26 -11.38
C ILE A 385 12.02 -10.76 -10.64
N SER A 386 11.99 -9.52 -10.14
CA SER A 386 13.14 -8.94 -9.45
C SER A 386 13.44 -9.69 -8.15
N THR A 387 12.42 -10.09 -7.39
CA THR A 387 12.63 -10.88 -6.16
C THR A 387 13.19 -12.27 -6.48
N LEU A 388 12.63 -12.94 -7.48
CA LEU A 388 13.09 -14.28 -7.90
C LEU A 388 14.56 -14.28 -8.34
N LEU A 389 15.03 -13.19 -8.96
CA LEU A 389 16.42 -13.06 -9.41
C LEU A 389 17.36 -12.61 -8.29
N ILE A 390 16.97 -11.59 -7.52
CA ILE A 390 17.87 -10.91 -6.58
C ILE A 390 18.06 -11.71 -5.29
N ILE A 391 17.01 -12.36 -4.77
CA ILE A 391 17.11 -13.03 -3.45
C ILE A 391 18.08 -14.22 -3.49
N PRO A 392 18.03 -15.14 -4.47
CA PRO A 392 19.03 -16.20 -4.57
C PRO A 392 20.43 -15.65 -4.83
N PHE A 393 20.56 -14.60 -5.63
CA PHE A 393 21.84 -13.96 -5.92
C PHE A 393 22.51 -13.39 -4.66
N ILE A 394 21.77 -12.69 -3.80
CA ILE A 394 22.26 -12.22 -2.50
C ILE A 394 22.69 -13.41 -1.63
N GLY A 395 21.90 -14.49 -1.62
CA GLY A 395 22.25 -15.69 -0.86
C GLY A 395 23.58 -16.31 -1.29
N LEU A 396 23.87 -16.33 -2.59
CA LEU A 396 25.15 -16.81 -3.13
C LEU A 396 26.34 -15.93 -2.73
N LEU A 397 26.14 -14.62 -2.59
CA LEU A 397 27.21 -13.68 -2.21
C LEU A 397 27.53 -13.72 -0.72
N ILE A 398 26.55 -13.97 0.14
CA ILE A 398 26.73 -13.99 1.60
C ILE A 398 27.18 -15.37 2.10
N ALA A 399 26.91 -16.44 1.34
CA ALA A 399 27.38 -17.78 1.66
C ALA A 399 28.89 -18.00 1.41
N GLN A 400 29.57 -17.01 0.82
CA GLN A 400 31.02 -16.95 0.61
C GLN A 400 31.66 -16.15 1.73
#